data_AF-A0A9E5Z093-F1
#
_entry.id   AF-A0A9E5Z093-F1
#
_cell.length_a   1.000
_cell.length_b   1.000
_cell.length_c   1.000
_cell.angle_alpha   90.00
_cell.angle_beta   90.00
_cell.angle_gamma   90.00
#
_symmetry.space_group_name_H-M   'P 1'
#
loop_
_entity.id
_entity.type
_entity.pdbx_description
1 polymer ?
#
loop_
_entity_poly.entity_id
_entity_poly.type
_entity_poly.pdbx_seq_one_letter_code
_entity_poly.pdbx_strand_id
1 'polypeptide(L)'
;MFFTASTIQSWRKFSEIYYIDRIHFFFSIFLAIVAFSLFIIYAIETYRELNLLNDYLDAKLSPRVKSKTFLTILILAIFFGILISTSHLIIAYSLILVTYNLFDLWGGWQVSKAIKPLIEKKLKKEVHNEEREIVTALYDYYFNNPTSQRVVTIMFFNWGAVCIGIIFYFLQETLYRNIAYLLIISNVIIGEIIIYIWRRKRDKIIYLNENMIKKIR
;
A
#
# COMPACT_ATOMS: atom_id res chain seq x y z
N MET A 1 -7.34 34.23 14.47
CA MET A 1 -8.81 34.14 14.66
C MET A 1 -9.56 33.48 13.49
N PHE A 2 -8.99 33.36 12.28
CA PHE A 2 -9.64 32.68 11.15
C PHE A 2 -9.65 31.13 11.21
N PHE A 3 -8.74 30.51 11.97
CA PHE A 3 -8.65 29.04 12.11
C PHE A 3 -9.72 28.43 13.05
N THR A 4 -10.29 29.21 13.97
CA THR A 4 -11.31 28.74 14.91
C THR A 4 -12.72 28.79 14.32
N ALA A 5 -13.01 29.78 13.47
CA ALA A 5 -14.30 29.89 12.79
C ALA A 5 -14.51 28.79 11.74
N SER A 6 -13.47 28.42 10.98
CA SER A 6 -13.53 27.35 9.98
C SER A 6 -13.66 25.96 10.59
N THR A 7 -13.05 25.74 11.76
CA THR A 7 -13.21 24.49 12.52
C THR A 7 -14.61 24.38 13.13
N ILE A 8 -15.16 25.44 13.73
CA ILE A 8 -16.53 25.40 14.30
C ILE A 8 -17.58 25.09 13.23
N GLN A 9 -17.43 25.62 12.02
CA GLN A 9 -18.36 25.35 10.91
C GLN A 9 -18.22 23.91 10.36
N SER A 10 -17.02 23.32 10.41
CA SER A 10 -16.81 21.92 10.04
C SER A 10 -17.41 20.96 11.07
N TRP A 11 -17.28 21.26 12.38
CA TRP A 11 -17.89 20.46 13.46
C TRP A 11 -19.42 20.38 13.36
N ARG A 12 -20.07 21.48 12.96
CA ARG A 12 -21.54 21.55 12.83
C ARG A 12 -22.07 20.73 11.65
N LYS A 13 -21.36 20.74 10.50
CA LYS A 13 -21.63 19.82 9.38
C LYS A 13 -21.37 18.35 9.77
N PHE A 14 -20.34 18.10 10.58
CA PHE A 14 -20.02 16.76 11.07
C PHE A 14 -21.14 16.20 11.97
N SER A 15 -21.73 17.04 12.83
CA SER A 15 -22.86 16.66 13.69
C SER A 15 -24.17 16.44 12.92
N GLU A 16 -24.39 17.14 11.80
CA GLU A 16 -25.58 16.92 10.95
C GLU A 16 -25.47 15.60 10.17
N ILE A 17 -24.29 15.25 9.67
CA ILE A 17 -24.02 13.93 9.07
C ILE A 17 -24.27 12.80 10.09
N TYR A 18 -23.86 13.00 11.35
CA TYR A 18 -24.06 12.04 12.44
C TYR A 18 -25.54 11.73 12.72
N TYR A 19 -26.43 12.71 12.56
CA TYR A 19 -27.85 12.54 12.87
C TYR A 19 -28.66 11.88 11.75
N ILE A 20 -28.23 12.02 10.50
CA ILE A 20 -29.02 11.62 9.32
C ILE A 20 -28.54 10.28 8.75
N ASP A 21 -27.25 9.94 8.83
CA ASP A 21 -26.71 8.76 8.17
C ASP A 21 -25.54 8.09 8.92
N ARG A 22 -25.89 7.33 9.97
CA ARG A 22 -24.91 6.62 10.82
C ARG A 22 -24.08 5.60 10.04
N ILE A 23 -24.64 4.99 9.00
CA ILE A 23 -23.96 3.96 8.20
C ILE A 23 -22.88 4.60 7.34
N HIS A 24 -23.19 5.69 6.64
CA HIS A 24 -22.20 6.45 5.87
C HIS A 24 -21.06 6.96 6.73
N PHE A 25 -21.39 7.50 7.90
CA PHE A 25 -20.40 7.96 8.87
C PHE A 25 -19.46 6.84 9.32
N PHE A 26 -20.02 5.68 9.68
CA PHE A 26 -19.23 4.51 10.06
C PHE A 26 -18.29 4.08 8.94
N PHE A 27 -18.76 3.94 7.70
CA PHE A 27 -17.91 3.57 6.57
C PHE A 27 -16.81 4.59 6.31
N SER A 28 -17.12 5.88 6.40
CA SER A 28 -16.15 6.96 6.17
C SER A 28 -15.03 6.93 7.22
N ILE A 29 -15.38 6.81 8.51
CA ILE A 29 -14.40 6.67 9.60
C ILE A 29 -13.60 5.38 9.44
N PHE A 30 -14.27 4.26 9.16
CA PHE A 30 -13.59 2.99 9.01
C PHE A 30 -12.58 3.03 7.86
N LEU A 31 -12.96 3.63 6.73
CA LEU A 31 -12.07 3.81 5.59
C LEU A 31 -10.89 4.74 5.91
N ALA A 32 -11.12 5.81 6.68
CA ALA A 32 -10.05 6.69 7.18
C ALA A 32 -9.07 5.94 8.09
N ILE A 33 -9.57 5.10 9.00
CA ILE A 33 -8.74 4.26 9.88
C ILE A 33 -7.93 3.27 9.04
N VAL A 34 -8.56 2.61 8.08
CA VAL A 34 -7.89 1.68 7.15
C VAL A 34 -6.77 2.41 6.40
N ALA A 35 -7.04 3.57 5.81
CA ALA A 35 -6.02 4.37 5.11
C ALA A 35 -4.86 4.76 6.02
N PHE A 36 -5.14 5.16 7.26
CA PHE A 36 -4.10 5.48 8.23
C PHE A 36 -3.26 4.24 8.62
N SER A 37 -3.90 3.10 8.87
CA SER A 37 -3.21 1.83 9.15
C SER A 37 -2.33 1.40 7.98
N LEU A 38 -2.81 1.53 6.73
CA LEU A 38 -2.02 1.27 5.53
C LEU A 38 -0.77 2.13 5.48
N PHE A 39 -0.88 3.43 5.76
CA PHE A 39 0.27 4.32 5.77
C PHE A 39 1.35 3.85 6.76
N ILE A 40 0.95 3.50 7.99
CA ILE A 40 1.89 2.99 9.00
C ILE A 40 2.55 1.69 8.54
N ILE A 41 1.75 0.72 8.08
CA ILE A 41 2.25 -0.57 7.59
C ILE A 41 3.23 -0.34 6.43
N TYR A 42 2.85 0.50 5.47
CA TYR A 42 3.66 0.81 4.30
C TYR A 42 5.00 1.45 4.71
N ALA A 43 5.00 2.39 5.65
CA ALA A 43 6.22 3.04 6.14
C ALA A 43 7.18 2.04 6.80
N ILE A 44 6.65 1.17 7.68
CA ILE A 44 7.44 0.15 8.38
C ILE A 44 8.00 -0.88 7.40
N GLU A 45 7.16 -1.39 6.50
CA GLU A 45 7.55 -2.45 5.57
C GLU A 45 8.50 -1.93 4.47
N THR A 46 8.32 -0.68 4.00
CA THR A 46 9.29 -0.05 3.09
C THR A 46 10.67 0.07 3.75
N TYR A 47 10.72 0.49 5.02
CA TYR A 47 11.98 0.58 5.75
C TYR A 47 12.66 -0.79 5.89
N ARG A 48 11.88 -1.82 6.25
CA ARG A 48 12.37 -3.21 6.34
C ARG A 48 12.89 -3.75 5.01
N GLU A 49 12.14 -3.54 3.93
CA GLU A 49 12.53 -3.99 2.59
C GLU A 49 13.81 -3.30 2.11
N LEU A 50 13.97 -2.00 2.35
CA LEU A 50 15.19 -1.27 2.01
C LEU A 50 16.41 -1.79 2.76
N ASN A 51 16.28 -2.09 4.06
CA ASN A 51 17.36 -2.67 4.85
C ASN A 51 17.73 -4.07 4.34
N LEU A 52 16.72 -4.90 4.08
CA LEU A 52 16.93 -6.25 3.57
C LEU A 52 17.66 -6.25 2.21
N LEU A 53 17.24 -5.38 1.29
CA LEU A 53 17.91 -5.21 0.00
C LEU A 53 19.35 -4.70 0.17
N ASN A 54 19.60 -3.84 1.15
CA ASN A 54 20.95 -3.36 1.46
C ASN A 54 21.85 -4.49 1.99
N ASP A 55 21.33 -5.31 2.92
CA ASP A 55 22.08 -6.37 3.59
C ASP A 55 22.46 -7.51 2.64
N TYR A 56 21.55 -7.88 1.71
CA TYR A 56 21.74 -9.06 0.85
C TYR A 56 22.20 -8.75 -0.58
N LEU A 57 21.88 -7.57 -1.11
CA LEU A 57 22.30 -7.17 -2.46
C LEU A 57 23.49 -6.19 -2.47
N ASP A 58 24.11 -6.00 -1.30
CA ASP A 58 25.38 -5.29 -1.09
C ASP A 58 25.38 -3.90 -1.75
N ALA A 59 24.27 -3.22 -1.52
CA ALA A 59 23.82 -2.21 -2.43
C ALA A 59 24.28 -0.83 -1.97
N LYS A 60 25.58 -0.53 -2.15
CA LYS A 60 26.04 0.87 -2.36
C LYS A 60 25.22 1.59 -3.47
N LEU A 61 24.51 0.83 -4.30
CA LEU A 61 23.60 1.25 -5.38
C LEU A 61 22.10 1.20 -5.02
N SER A 62 21.68 0.58 -3.91
CA SER A 62 20.30 0.71 -3.43
C SER A 62 20.12 2.16 -2.97
N PRO A 63 18.94 2.78 -3.15
CA PRO A 63 18.68 4.07 -2.56
C PRO A 63 18.81 3.94 -1.04
N ARG A 64 20.01 4.23 -0.51
CA ARG A 64 20.20 4.60 0.90
C ARG A 64 19.12 5.60 1.24
N VAL A 65 18.71 5.66 2.51
CA VAL A 65 17.87 6.73 3.05
C VAL A 65 18.57 8.07 2.80
N LYS A 66 18.38 8.60 1.59
CA LYS A 66 18.88 9.87 1.08
C LYS A 66 17.72 10.85 1.21
N SER A 67 17.98 12.13 1.01
CA SER A 67 16.95 13.18 1.01
C SER A 67 15.75 12.85 0.09
N LYS A 68 15.99 12.06 -0.97
CA LYS A 68 14.94 11.55 -1.86
C LYS A 68 13.94 10.62 -1.16
N THR A 69 14.38 9.74 -0.26
CA THR A 69 13.51 8.83 0.50
C THR A 69 12.60 9.62 1.45
N PHE A 70 13.14 10.68 2.09
CA PHE A 70 12.35 11.58 2.93
C PHE A 70 11.27 12.31 2.13
N LEU A 71 11.63 12.80 0.93
CA LEU A 71 10.67 13.43 0.03
C LEU A 71 9.56 12.44 -0.39
N THR A 72 9.91 11.19 -0.71
CA THR A 72 8.91 10.16 -1.05
C THR A 72 7.97 9.88 0.12
N ILE A 73 8.49 9.74 1.34
CA ILE A 73 7.67 9.55 2.54
C ILE A 73 6.75 10.75 2.77
N LEU A 74 7.24 11.98 2.57
CA LEU A 74 6.43 13.19 2.69
C LEU A 74 5.31 13.24 1.66
N ILE A 75 5.61 12.96 0.38
CA ILE A 75 4.61 12.90 -0.69
C ILE A 75 3.56 11.85 -0.36
N LEU A 76 3.98 10.68 0.14
CA LEU A 76 3.10 9.61 0.54
C LEU A 76 2.22 10.00 1.73
N ALA A 77 2.78 10.68 2.74
CA ALA A 77 2.02 11.18 3.88
C ALA A 77 0.95 12.20 3.45
N ILE A 78 1.29 13.11 2.54
CA ILE A 78 0.34 14.06 1.95
C ILE A 78 -0.77 13.30 1.21
N PHE A 79 -0.40 12.32 0.39
CA PHE A 79 -1.35 11.48 -0.34
C PHE A 79 -2.34 10.77 0.60
N PHE A 80 -1.86 10.10 1.66
CA PHE A 80 -2.74 9.47 2.65
C PHE A 80 -3.57 10.49 3.44
N GLY A 81 -3.04 11.68 3.72
CA GLY A 81 -3.82 12.78 4.31
C GLY A 81 -4.98 13.22 3.41
N ILE A 82 -4.77 13.26 2.09
CA ILE A 82 -5.82 13.55 1.11
C ILE A 82 -6.85 12.41 1.08
N LEU A 83 -6.42 11.14 1.07
CA LEU A 83 -7.34 9.99 1.16
C LEU A 83 -8.21 10.04 2.43
N ILE A 84 -7.60 10.30 3.59
CA ILE A 84 -8.30 10.39 4.87
C ILE A 84 -9.32 11.54 4.85
N SER A 85 -8.92 12.72 4.37
CA SER A 85 -9.81 13.88 4.32
C SER A 85 -10.97 13.68 3.34
N THR A 86 -10.77 12.92 2.27
CA THR A 86 -11.79 12.60 1.25
C THR A 86 -12.58 11.31 1.54
N SER A 87 -12.34 10.63 2.66
CA SER A 87 -13.01 9.37 3.03
C SER A 87 -14.54 9.45 3.04
N HIS A 88 -15.12 10.62 3.28
CA HIS A 88 -16.57 10.86 3.24
C HIS A 88 -17.13 11.04 1.81
N LEU A 89 -16.27 11.22 0.81
CA LEU A 89 -16.60 11.43 -0.60
C LEU A 89 -16.15 10.21 -1.42
N ILE A 90 -16.99 9.18 -1.49
CA ILE A 90 -16.61 7.88 -2.08
C ILE A 90 -16.08 7.97 -3.52
N ILE A 91 -16.63 8.86 -4.36
CA ILE A 91 -16.16 9.04 -5.75
C ILE A 91 -14.74 9.61 -5.77
N ALA A 92 -14.50 10.68 -5.02
CA ALA A 92 -13.18 11.31 -4.93
C ALA A 92 -12.15 10.33 -4.36
N TYR A 93 -12.49 9.65 -3.26
CA TYR A 93 -11.65 8.64 -2.65
C TYR A 93 -11.27 7.54 -3.64
N SER A 94 -12.26 7.00 -4.37
CA SER A 94 -12.03 5.90 -5.33
C SER A 94 -11.17 6.35 -6.51
N LEU A 95 -11.36 7.56 -7.04
CA LEU A 95 -10.53 8.13 -8.12
C LEU A 95 -9.08 8.35 -7.68
N ILE A 96 -8.87 8.85 -6.46
CA ILE A 96 -7.54 9.01 -5.88
C ILE A 96 -6.87 7.63 -5.75
N LEU A 97 -7.60 6.61 -5.30
CA LEU A 97 -7.09 5.25 -5.14
C LEU A 97 -6.76 4.57 -6.48
N VAL A 98 -7.57 4.78 -7.52
CA VAL A 98 -7.25 4.35 -8.90
C VAL A 98 -5.96 5.00 -9.38
N THR A 99 -5.83 6.31 -9.19
CA THR A 99 -4.63 7.07 -9.57
C THR A 99 -3.39 6.54 -8.85
N TYR A 100 -3.52 6.26 -7.55
CA TYR A 100 -2.46 5.62 -6.76
C TYR A 100 -2.06 4.25 -7.31
N ASN A 101 -3.01 3.39 -7.64
CA ASN A 101 -2.70 2.06 -8.19
C ASN A 101 -1.99 2.14 -9.54
N LEU A 102 -2.25 3.17 -10.36
CA LEU A 102 -1.50 3.41 -11.59
C LEU A 102 -0.03 3.73 -11.28
N PHE A 103 0.22 4.59 -10.28
CA PHE A 103 1.57 4.88 -9.82
C PHE A 103 2.24 3.69 -9.15
N ASP A 104 1.49 2.84 -8.44
CA ASP A 104 1.99 1.61 -7.83
C ASP A 104 2.42 0.60 -8.91
N LEU A 105 1.61 0.41 -9.95
CA LEU A 105 1.96 -0.43 -11.11
C LEU A 105 3.23 0.07 -11.80
N TRP A 106 3.31 1.38 -12.05
CA TRP A 106 4.49 1.99 -12.66
C TRP A 106 5.73 1.89 -11.76
N GLY A 107 5.57 2.15 -10.47
CA GLY A 107 6.62 2.03 -9.46
C GLY A 107 7.14 0.60 -9.36
N GLY A 108 6.26 -0.40 -9.30
CA GLY A 108 6.61 -1.81 -9.30
C GLY A 108 7.39 -2.23 -10.55
N TRP A 109 7.03 -1.69 -11.72
CA TRP A 109 7.80 -1.91 -12.96
C TRP A 109 9.21 -1.32 -12.88
N GLN A 110 9.36 -0.09 -12.36
CA GLN A 110 10.67 0.54 -12.19
C GLN A 110 11.55 -0.23 -11.18
N VAL A 111 10.96 -0.66 -10.05
CA VAL A 111 11.64 -1.47 -9.03
C VAL A 111 12.10 -2.79 -9.62
N SER A 112 11.24 -3.48 -10.36
CA SER A 112 11.57 -4.72 -11.07
C SER A 112 12.76 -4.53 -12.01
N LYS A 113 12.74 -3.47 -12.84
CA LYS A 113 13.84 -3.15 -13.76
C LYS A 113 15.16 -2.85 -13.03
N ALA A 114 15.11 -2.20 -11.87
CA ALA A 114 16.30 -1.85 -11.10
C ALA A 114 16.88 -3.02 -10.29
N ILE A 115 16.03 -3.84 -9.66
CA ILE A 115 16.44 -4.91 -8.76
C ILE A 115 16.82 -6.19 -9.52
N LYS A 116 16.14 -6.51 -10.63
CA LYS A 116 16.37 -7.74 -11.39
C LYS A 116 17.84 -7.99 -11.75
N PRO A 117 18.58 -7.04 -12.36
CA PRO A 117 19.98 -7.27 -12.70
C PRO A 117 20.87 -7.44 -11.47
N LEU A 118 20.51 -6.85 -10.32
CA LEU A 118 21.27 -6.98 -9.07
C LEU A 118 21.13 -8.39 -8.50
N ILE A 119 19.90 -8.91 -8.47
CA ILE A 119 19.61 -10.27 -7.98
C ILE A 119 20.26 -11.32 -8.91
N GLU A 120 20.09 -11.19 -10.23
CA GLU A 120 20.71 -12.11 -11.19
C GLU A 120 22.24 -12.09 -11.11
N LYS A 121 22.85 -10.92 -10.92
CA LYS A 121 24.30 -10.80 -10.74
C LYS A 121 24.78 -11.48 -9.45
N LYS A 122 24.01 -11.37 -8.36
CA LYS A 122 24.35 -12.00 -7.08
C LYS A 122 24.22 -13.53 -7.15
N LEU A 123 23.16 -14.04 -7.79
CA LEU A 123 22.95 -15.48 -7.99
C LEU A 123 23.99 -16.16 -8.89
N LYS A 124 24.65 -15.40 -9.79
CA LYS A 124 25.71 -15.90 -10.67
C LYS A 124 27.09 -15.95 -10.03
N LYS A 125 27.30 -15.25 -8.90
CA LYS A 125 28.56 -15.33 -8.16
C LYS A 125 28.60 -16.62 -7.36
N GLU A 126 29.78 -17.13 -7.07
CA GLU A 126 29.94 -18.18 -6.06
C GLU A 126 29.58 -17.58 -4.69
N VAL A 127 28.41 -17.98 -4.19
CA VAL A 127 27.89 -17.60 -2.87
C VAL A 127 27.63 -18.89 -2.09
N HIS A 128 27.74 -18.82 -0.76
CA HIS A 128 27.34 -19.94 0.11
C HIS A 128 25.89 -20.35 -0.15
N ASN A 129 25.58 -21.64 0.01
CA ASN A 129 24.26 -22.19 -0.31
C ASN A 129 23.13 -21.49 0.46
N GLU A 130 23.36 -21.12 1.72
CA GLU A 130 22.38 -20.43 2.57
C GLU A 130 22.09 -19.01 2.07
N GLU A 131 23.12 -18.26 1.65
CA GLU A 131 22.96 -16.93 1.08
C GLU A 131 22.28 -16.99 -0.29
N ARG A 132 22.59 -18.02 -1.08
CA ARG A 132 21.93 -18.28 -2.36
C ARG A 132 20.43 -18.49 -2.19
N GLU A 133 20.01 -19.28 -1.20
CA GLU A 133 18.60 -19.50 -0.89
C GLU A 133 17.89 -18.21 -0.47
N ILE A 134 18.55 -17.34 0.31
CA ILE A 134 17.99 -16.03 0.69
C ILE A 134 17.78 -15.15 -0.55
N VAL A 135 18.76 -15.10 -1.44
CA VAL A 135 18.67 -14.32 -2.68
C VAL A 135 17.61 -14.91 -3.63
N THR A 136 17.43 -16.23 -3.66
CA THR A 136 16.34 -16.89 -4.38
C THR A 136 14.97 -16.54 -3.78
N ALA A 137 14.83 -16.53 -2.46
CA ALA A 137 13.58 -16.12 -1.82
C ALA A 137 13.22 -14.66 -2.14
N LEU A 138 14.22 -13.79 -2.29
CA LEU A 138 14.02 -12.42 -2.76
C LEU A 138 13.59 -12.36 -4.21
N TYR A 139 14.24 -13.15 -5.08
CA TYR A 139 13.85 -13.26 -6.48
C TYR A 139 12.37 -13.69 -6.59
N ASP A 140 11.99 -14.72 -5.87
CA ASP A 140 10.62 -15.24 -5.87
C ASP A 140 9.62 -14.18 -5.39
N TYR A 141 9.96 -13.47 -4.32
CA TYR A 141 9.11 -12.42 -3.77
C TYR A 141 8.83 -11.28 -4.76
N TYR A 142 9.86 -10.80 -5.47
CA TYR A 142 9.74 -9.67 -6.38
C TYR A 142 9.25 -10.04 -7.78
N PHE A 143 9.55 -11.25 -8.28
CA PHE A 143 9.32 -11.61 -9.69
C PHE A 143 8.35 -12.77 -9.91
N ASN A 144 8.22 -13.71 -8.96
CA ASN A 144 7.34 -14.87 -9.13
C ASN A 144 5.96 -14.67 -8.50
N ASN A 145 5.81 -13.71 -7.59
CA ASN A 145 4.49 -13.33 -7.09
C ASN A 145 3.71 -12.55 -8.18
N PRO A 146 2.38 -12.77 -8.30
CA PRO A 146 1.54 -12.09 -9.27
C PRO A 146 1.20 -10.65 -8.85
N THR A 147 2.22 -9.83 -8.55
CA THR A 147 2.06 -8.47 -8.03
C THR A 147 1.35 -7.56 -9.04
N SER A 148 1.71 -7.65 -10.32
CA SER A 148 1.06 -6.86 -11.37
C SER A 148 -0.40 -7.27 -11.57
N GLN A 149 -0.69 -8.57 -11.60
CA GLN A 149 -2.05 -9.10 -11.71
C GLN A 149 -2.90 -8.64 -10.52
N ARG A 150 -2.34 -8.70 -9.30
CA ARG A 150 -3.00 -8.19 -8.09
C ARG A 150 -3.35 -6.71 -8.22
N VAL A 151 -2.41 -5.85 -8.61
CA VAL A 151 -2.65 -4.41 -8.77
C VAL A 151 -3.71 -4.14 -9.84
N VAL A 152 -3.70 -4.87 -10.96
CA VAL A 152 -4.72 -4.77 -12.01
C VAL A 152 -6.10 -5.18 -11.49
N THR A 153 -6.19 -6.27 -10.72
CA THR A 153 -7.44 -6.71 -10.09
C THR A 153 -7.96 -5.66 -9.09
N ILE A 154 -7.09 -5.11 -8.24
CA ILE A 154 -7.46 -4.03 -7.31
C ILE A 154 -7.95 -2.81 -8.10
N MET A 155 -7.26 -2.43 -9.18
CA MET A 155 -7.66 -1.30 -10.02
C MET A 155 -9.02 -1.54 -10.70
N PHE A 156 -9.31 -2.76 -11.16
CA PHE A 156 -10.61 -3.13 -11.73
C PHE A 156 -11.74 -2.94 -10.70
N PHE A 157 -11.58 -3.45 -9.47
CA PHE A 157 -12.59 -3.26 -8.43
C PHE A 157 -12.72 -1.80 -7.99
N ASN A 158 -11.62 -1.04 -7.96
CA ASN A 158 -11.68 0.39 -7.66
C ASN A 158 -12.42 1.16 -8.76
N TRP A 159 -12.23 0.80 -10.04
CA TRP A 159 -13.05 1.34 -11.13
C TRP A 159 -14.52 0.96 -11.00
N GLY A 160 -14.82 -0.28 -10.60
CA GLY A 160 -16.18 -0.70 -10.25
C GLY A 160 -16.81 0.19 -9.18
N ALA A 161 -16.07 0.50 -8.11
CA ALA A 161 -16.51 1.40 -7.06
C ALA A 161 -16.72 2.85 -7.56
N VAL A 162 -15.88 3.35 -8.47
CA VAL A 162 -16.08 4.64 -9.14
C VAL A 162 -17.41 4.63 -9.91
N CYS A 163 -17.65 3.62 -10.74
CA CYS A 163 -18.89 3.49 -11.51
C CYS A 163 -20.13 3.45 -10.61
N ILE A 164 -20.09 2.65 -9.54
CA ILE A 164 -21.18 2.57 -8.55
C ILE A 164 -21.37 3.92 -7.84
N GLY A 165 -20.27 4.62 -7.51
CA GLY A 165 -20.31 5.96 -6.93
C GLY A 165 -20.95 6.99 -7.87
N ILE A 166 -20.69 6.90 -9.18
CA ILE A 166 -21.34 7.75 -10.20
C ILE A 166 -22.84 7.42 -10.29
N ILE A 167 -23.24 6.14 -10.24
CA ILE A 167 -24.65 5.75 -10.20
C ILE A 167 -25.34 6.37 -8.96
N PHE A 168 -24.69 6.29 -7.79
CA PHE A 168 -25.18 6.98 -6.59
C PHE A 168 -25.35 8.49 -6.81
N TYR A 169 -24.41 9.16 -7.48
CA TYR A 169 -24.53 10.59 -7.77
C TYR A 169 -25.79 10.95 -8.57
N PHE A 170 -26.21 10.09 -9.50
CA PHE A 170 -27.41 10.32 -10.30
C PHE A 170 -28.70 9.87 -9.60
N LEU A 171 -28.70 8.68 -8.98
CA LEU A 171 -29.91 8.09 -8.39
C LEU A 171 -30.16 8.53 -6.95
N GLN A 172 -29.13 9.03 -6.25
CA GLN A 172 -29.16 9.42 -4.83
C GLN A 172 -29.58 8.30 -3.87
N GLU A 173 -29.56 7.04 -4.33
CA GLU A 173 -29.87 5.87 -3.51
C GLU A 173 -28.66 5.45 -2.66
N THR A 174 -28.83 5.48 -1.34
CA THR A 174 -27.77 5.21 -0.35
C THR A 174 -27.17 3.80 -0.44
N LEU A 175 -27.92 2.84 -1.00
CA LEU A 175 -27.46 1.47 -1.23
C LEU A 175 -26.20 1.42 -2.11
N TYR A 176 -26.19 2.13 -3.25
CA TYR A 176 -25.04 2.13 -4.16
C TYR A 176 -23.81 2.74 -3.50
N ARG A 177 -23.98 3.83 -2.73
CA ARG A 177 -22.89 4.42 -1.95
C ARG A 177 -22.30 3.40 -0.97
N ASN A 178 -23.14 2.68 -0.23
CA ASN A 178 -22.70 1.68 0.74
C ASN A 178 -21.99 0.50 0.07
N ILE A 179 -22.48 0.04 -1.09
CA ILE A 179 -21.82 -0.99 -1.89
C ILE A 179 -20.44 -0.52 -2.36
N ALA A 180 -20.32 0.73 -2.85
CA ALA A 180 -19.02 1.28 -3.26
C ALA A 180 -18.03 1.33 -2.09
N TYR A 181 -18.46 1.74 -0.90
CA TYR A 181 -17.63 1.69 0.32
C TYR A 181 -17.18 0.26 0.64
N LEU A 182 -18.10 -0.69 0.70
CA LEU A 182 -17.80 -2.09 1.00
C LEU A 182 -16.81 -2.68 -0.02
N LEU A 183 -16.97 -2.35 -1.29
CA LEU A 183 -16.10 -2.82 -2.36
C LEU A 183 -14.66 -2.29 -2.17
N ILE A 184 -14.50 -0.99 -1.93
CA ILE A 184 -13.18 -0.39 -1.67
C ILE A 184 -12.53 -0.97 -0.43
N ILE A 185 -13.27 -1.04 0.68
CA ILE A 185 -12.78 -1.55 1.97
C ILE A 185 -12.30 -3.00 1.80
N SER A 186 -13.13 -3.86 1.21
CA SER A 186 -12.80 -5.27 1.01
C SER A 186 -11.59 -5.44 0.10
N ASN A 187 -11.53 -4.67 -0.99
CA ASN A 187 -10.45 -4.72 -1.96
C ASN A 187 -9.09 -4.33 -1.32
N VAL A 188 -9.09 -3.28 -0.50
CA VAL A 188 -7.92 -2.85 0.25
C VAL A 188 -7.48 -3.92 1.27
N ILE A 189 -8.40 -4.43 2.10
CA ILE A 189 -8.08 -5.42 3.13
C ILE A 189 -7.54 -6.72 2.51
N ILE A 190 -8.23 -7.24 1.48
CA ILE A 190 -7.80 -8.47 0.79
C ILE A 190 -6.44 -8.24 0.12
N GLY A 191 -6.27 -7.09 -0.53
CA GLY A 191 -5.02 -6.70 -1.16
C GLY A 191 -3.82 -6.72 -0.21
N GLU A 192 -4.01 -6.21 1.01
CA GLU A 192 -2.97 -6.23 2.05
C GLU A 192 -2.74 -7.61 2.65
N ILE A 193 -3.80 -8.40 2.89
CA ILE A 193 -3.66 -9.77 3.39
C ILE A 193 -2.79 -10.60 2.44
N ILE A 194 -2.99 -10.46 1.12
CA ILE A 194 -2.19 -11.16 0.12
C ILE A 194 -0.71 -10.77 0.21
N ILE A 195 -0.38 -9.46 0.26
CA ILE A 195 1.01 -9.01 0.43
C ILE A 195 1.59 -9.54 1.75
N TYR A 196 0.83 -9.45 2.83
CA TYR A 196 1.26 -9.89 4.15
C TYR A 196 1.66 -11.37 4.13
N ILE A 197 0.86 -12.23 3.50
CA ILE A 197 1.19 -13.66 3.34
C ILE A 197 2.51 -13.83 2.56
N TRP A 198 2.69 -13.09 1.46
CA TRP A 198 3.93 -13.15 0.67
C TRP A 198 5.16 -12.70 1.45
N ARG A 199 5.05 -11.60 2.22
CA ARG A 199 6.12 -11.11 3.11
C ARG A 199 6.48 -12.14 4.17
N ARG A 200 5.48 -12.73 4.83
CA ARG A 200 5.71 -13.77 5.84
C ARG A 200 6.39 -15.02 5.28
N LYS A 201 6.02 -15.45 4.07
CA LYS A 201 6.69 -16.57 3.39
C LYS A 201 8.17 -16.27 3.15
N ARG A 202 8.49 -15.08 2.64
CA ARG A 202 9.88 -14.62 2.42
C ARG A 202 10.66 -14.58 3.74
N ASP A 203 10.13 -13.87 4.74
CA ASP A 203 10.83 -13.65 6.01
C ASP A 203 11.12 -14.95 6.76
N LYS A 204 10.22 -15.95 6.65
CA LYS A 204 10.45 -17.28 7.23
C LYS A 204 11.68 -17.97 6.63
N ILE A 205 11.86 -17.89 5.31
CA ILE A 205 13.02 -18.48 4.62
C ILE A 205 14.30 -17.78 5.07
N ILE A 206 14.28 -16.44 5.10
CA ILE A 206 15.43 -15.64 5.51
C ILE A 206 15.85 -15.97 6.95
N TYR A 207 14.89 -16.00 7.88
CA TYR A 207 15.17 -16.30 9.28
C TYR A 207 15.76 -17.71 9.50
N LEU A 208 15.26 -18.72 8.79
CA LEU A 208 15.79 -20.09 8.88
C LEU A 208 17.25 -20.15 8.44
N ASN A 209 17.58 -19.47 7.33
CA ASN A 209 18.91 -19.51 6.74
C ASN A 209 19.92 -18.65 7.50
N GLU A 210 19.51 -17.49 8.02
CA GLU A 210 20.34 -16.68 8.93
C GLU A 210 20.77 -17.45 10.17
N ASN A 211 19.87 -18.24 10.76
CA ASN A 211 20.18 -19.06 11.94
C ASN A 211 21.14 -20.21 11.62
N MET A 212 21.11 -20.74 10.40
CA MET A 212 22.10 -21.74 9.96
C MET A 212 23.48 -21.12 9.79
N ILE A 213 23.58 -19.95 9.15
CA ILE A 213 24.84 -19.21 8.98
C ILE A 213 25.46 -18.89 10.35
N LYS A 214 24.65 -18.47 11.34
CA LYS A 214 25.11 -18.19 12.71
C LYS A 214 25.57 -19.41 13.48
N LYS A 215 25.12 -20.63 13.13
CA LYS A 215 25.56 -21.87 13.79
C LYS A 215 26.88 -22.41 13.25
N ILE A 216 27.23 -22.04 12.01
CA ILE A 216 28.46 -22.49 11.33
C ILE A 216 29.66 -21.60 11.70
N ARG A 217 29.40 -20.35 12.10
CA ARG A 217 30.40 -19.41 12.62
C ARG A 217 30.61 -19.56 14.12
#